data_AF-A0A2I1D970-F1
#
_entry.id   AF-A0A2I1D970-F1
#
_cell.length_a   1.000
_cell.length_b   1.000
_cell.length_c   1.000
_cell.angle_alpha   90.00
_cell.angle_beta   90.00
_cell.angle_gamma   90.00
#
_symmetry.space_group_name_H-M   'P 1'
#
loop_
_entity.id
_entity.type
_entity.pdbx_description
1 polymer ?
#
loop_
_entity_poly.entity_id
_entity_poly.type
_entity_poly.pdbx_seq_one_letter_code
_entity_poly.pdbx_strand_id
1 'polypeptide(L)'
;MYLSRPPLRQPSRLFRLSTRNAPLSRSFHPSRPSHAFRTPTTRRKNSPGSKSMLRRPPFESEREYLKLHGTNIWTQAREDRILERTLPKERFLNVAERLFQAAEESEFQVNAAAIQDIGPDTNQTFHIGNIVGPRKGPFPAWHLASCAAAGANHAIYAMCLSTTASQPLPLSFKPAMQIVRTQLDALATQARDPRAMIVRAYLLAHNNQHQEARAQFDEALPLMKPNQRVVSLPNGTRLPPMPQLKSPWPLYASLLDKTDPDPATAREHFLTSIARDYHDPAALVVHAASFLRRDPPDFDAYEEAMSQAASAGNAEACRRLACFYYSTYQGTYPPRGHDSALVPEQDSDRNNSSSSSDWLTKLKTFIQSLRGPLPRSKFRPLAIEWFELAALQGDAKAALSLAVLVREDGDAERGMELLLQSGGVSGFARSLRLNWEREDYRPGIPAELLVC
;
A
#
# COMPACT_ATOMS: atom_id res chain seq x y z
N MET A 1 -19.41 -9.90 -4.14
CA MET A 1 -20.15 -9.29 -3.00
C MET A 1 -19.18 -8.45 -2.18
N TYR A 2 -19.64 -7.30 -1.66
CA TYR A 2 -18.80 -6.36 -0.90
C TYR A 2 -18.78 -6.71 0.59
N LEU A 3 -17.65 -6.45 1.26
CA LEU A 3 -17.60 -6.29 2.72
C LEU A 3 -16.82 -5.02 3.09
N SER A 4 -17.58 -4.06 3.59
CA SER A 4 -17.22 -2.71 3.99
C SER A 4 -16.02 -2.59 4.92
N ARG A 5 -15.20 -1.54 4.75
CA ARG A 5 -14.23 -1.09 5.76
C ARG A 5 -14.90 -0.12 6.74
N PRO A 6 -14.80 -0.31 8.08
CA PRO A 6 -15.12 0.74 9.04
C PRO A 6 -13.98 1.78 9.13
N PRO A 7 -14.27 3.05 9.45
CA PRO A 7 -13.26 4.11 9.50
C PRO A 7 -12.40 4.05 10.76
N LEU A 8 -11.10 4.35 10.62
CA LEU A 8 -10.16 4.49 11.73
C LEU A 8 -10.30 5.88 12.38
N ARG A 9 -10.77 5.94 13.63
CA ARG A 9 -10.67 7.15 14.46
C ARG A 9 -9.20 7.42 14.80
N GLN A 10 -8.69 8.60 14.43
CA GLN A 10 -7.46 9.14 15.02
C GLN A 10 -7.78 9.93 16.31
N PRO A 11 -6.91 9.91 17.33
CA PRO A 11 -7.09 10.69 18.54
C PRO A 11 -6.66 12.16 18.35
N SER A 12 -7.49 13.09 18.81
CA SER A 12 -7.22 14.53 18.76
C SER A 12 -6.02 14.91 19.64
N ARG A 13 -5.07 15.69 19.10
CA ARG A 13 -4.08 16.44 19.90
C ARG A 13 -4.46 17.92 19.92
N LEU A 14 -4.60 18.49 21.11
CA LEU A 14 -4.59 19.95 21.34
C LEU A 14 -3.18 20.41 21.75
N PHE A 15 -2.89 21.70 21.58
CA PHE A 15 -1.53 22.27 21.58
C PHE A 15 -1.34 23.37 22.64
N ARG A 16 -0.20 23.29 23.38
CA ARG A 16 0.50 24.41 24.10
C ARG A 16 -0.33 25.10 25.23
N LEU A 17 0.22 25.79 26.22
CA LEU A 17 1.46 26.60 26.38
C LEU A 17 2.33 26.06 27.54
N SER A 18 3.66 26.21 27.66
CA SER A 18 4.65 27.20 27.22
C SER A 18 4.88 28.40 28.16
N THR A 19 5.83 28.28 29.10
CA THR A 19 6.76 29.36 29.53
C THR A 19 8.06 28.79 30.12
N ARG A 20 9.14 29.59 30.08
CA ARG A 20 10.51 29.24 30.51
C ARG A 20 10.73 29.44 32.02
N ASN A 21 11.57 28.61 32.65
CA ASN A 21 12.92 28.97 33.13
C ASN A 21 13.57 27.80 33.90
N ALA A 22 14.87 27.92 34.21
CA ALA A 22 15.73 26.91 34.85
C ALA A 22 16.71 27.62 35.83
N PRO A 23 17.70 26.93 36.42
CA PRO A 23 17.73 25.63 37.13
C PRO A 23 18.11 25.81 38.63
N LEU A 24 18.30 24.73 39.42
CA LEU A 24 19.49 24.53 40.30
C LEU A 24 19.42 23.33 41.29
N SER A 25 20.37 22.39 41.11
CA SER A 25 21.21 21.79 42.17
C SER A 25 20.69 20.72 43.19
N ARG A 26 21.68 19.95 43.66
CA ARG A 26 21.80 19.16 44.91
C ARG A 26 20.97 17.87 45.11
N SER A 27 21.66 16.76 44.88
CA SER A 27 21.45 15.44 45.47
C SER A 27 21.84 15.37 46.96
N PHE A 28 21.13 14.58 47.78
CA PHE A 28 21.69 13.90 48.96
C PHE A 28 20.94 12.57 49.25
N HIS A 29 21.70 11.53 49.57
CA HIS A 29 21.31 10.29 50.28
C HIS A 29 21.82 10.41 51.74
N PRO A 30 21.49 9.51 52.72
CA PRO A 30 20.83 8.19 52.66
C PRO A 30 19.40 8.26 53.28
N SER A 31 18.72 7.32 53.97
CA SER A 31 19.07 6.06 54.67
C SER A 31 17.88 5.09 54.76
N ARG A 32 18.15 3.83 55.19
CA ARG A 32 17.15 2.89 55.75
C ARG A 32 17.07 3.02 57.29
N PRO A 33 16.00 2.52 57.92
CA PRO A 33 16.19 1.26 58.65
C PRO A 33 15.09 0.20 58.44
N SER A 34 15.43 -1.05 58.74
CA SER A 34 14.51 -2.16 59.04
C SER A 34 14.04 -2.08 60.53
N HIS A 35 13.04 -2.81 61.05
CA HIS A 35 12.56 -4.16 60.70
C HIS A 35 11.11 -4.38 61.20
N ALA A 36 10.39 -5.31 60.53
CA ALA A 36 9.23 -6.13 60.98
C ALA A 36 8.29 -5.71 62.14
N PHE A 37 6.97 -5.82 61.88
CA PHE A 37 6.01 -6.45 62.81
C PHE A 37 5.02 -7.36 62.05
N ARG A 38 4.25 -8.19 62.77
CA ARG A 38 3.55 -9.38 62.22
C ARG A 38 2.10 -9.15 61.75
N THR A 39 1.63 -10.10 60.94
CA THR A 39 0.26 -10.29 60.41
C THR A 39 -0.84 -10.35 61.48
N PRO A 40 -2.12 -10.21 61.04
CA PRO A 40 -3.06 -11.31 61.27
C PRO A 40 -3.65 -11.90 59.98
N THR A 41 -3.88 -13.22 60.01
CA THR A 41 -4.51 -14.01 58.94
C THR A 41 -6.01 -13.73 58.83
N THR A 42 -6.54 -13.71 57.60
CA THR A 42 -7.99 -13.84 57.35
C THR A 42 -8.28 -15.09 56.53
N ARG A 43 -9.18 -15.94 57.05
CA ARG A 43 -9.52 -17.27 56.53
C ARG A 43 -10.93 -17.24 55.95
N ARG A 44 -11.12 -17.47 54.64
CA ARG A 44 -12.43 -17.95 54.15
C ARG A 44 -12.42 -18.67 52.80
N LYS A 45 -13.02 -19.88 52.85
CA LYS A 45 -13.72 -20.62 51.79
C LYS A 45 -13.00 -20.86 50.46
N ASN A 46 -12.50 -22.09 50.32
CA ASN A 46 -12.42 -22.78 49.03
C ASN A 46 -13.82 -22.79 48.38
N SER A 47 -13.92 -22.39 47.12
CA SER A 47 -15.04 -22.75 46.24
C SER A 47 -14.83 -24.19 45.73
N PRO A 48 -15.90 -24.97 45.49
CA PRO A 48 -15.77 -26.28 44.83
C PRO A 48 -15.25 -26.07 43.40
N GLY A 49 -14.43 -27.01 42.92
CA GLY A 49 -13.70 -26.87 41.67
C GLY A 49 -14.60 -26.58 40.47
N SER A 50 -14.32 -25.48 39.77
CA SER A 50 -14.83 -25.30 38.42
C SER A 50 -14.39 -26.49 37.58
N LYS A 51 -15.34 -27.17 36.93
CA LYS A 51 -15.01 -28.28 36.03
C LYS A 51 -14.05 -27.76 34.97
N SER A 52 -12.97 -28.50 34.73
CA SER A 52 -12.06 -28.22 33.61
C SER A 52 -12.90 -28.15 32.33
N MET A 53 -13.06 -26.94 31.78
CA MET A 53 -13.48 -26.81 30.39
C MET A 53 -12.38 -27.47 29.58
N LEU A 54 -12.71 -28.58 28.90
CA LEU A 54 -11.78 -29.29 28.02
C LEU A 54 -11.17 -28.26 27.07
N ARG A 55 -9.90 -27.95 27.31
CA ARG A 55 -9.19 -26.85 26.64
C ARG A 55 -8.89 -27.34 25.23
N ARG A 56 -9.84 -27.07 24.32
CA ARG A 56 -9.73 -27.37 22.89
C ARG A 56 -8.31 -27.01 22.42
N PRO A 57 -7.62 -27.90 21.69
CA PRO A 57 -6.27 -27.61 21.23
C PRO A 57 -6.28 -26.35 20.37
N PRO A 58 -5.17 -25.56 20.36
CA PRO A 58 -5.03 -24.49 19.39
C PRO A 58 -5.26 -25.05 17.97
N PHE A 59 -5.87 -24.25 17.10
CA PHE A 59 -6.14 -24.62 15.71
C PHE A 59 -7.07 -25.83 15.49
N GLU A 60 -7.83 -26.30 16.48
CA GLU A 60 -8.87 -27.32 16.24
C GLU A 60 -9.85 -26.88 15.14
N SER A 61 -10.39 -25.66 15.27
CA SER A 61 -11.26 -25.01 14.29
C SER A 61 -10.58 -24.76 12.94
N GLU A 62 -9.30 -24.39 12.94
CA GLU A 62 -8.53 -24.11 11.73
C GLU A 62 -8.14 -25.41 10.98
N ARG A 63 -7.89 -26.52 11.69
CA ARG A 63 -7.71 -27.87 11.14
C ARG A 63 -9.03 -28.41 10.57
N GLU A 64 -10.17 -28.20 11.24
CA GLU A 64 -11.50 -28.51 10.69
C GLU A 64 -11.79 -27.69 9.42
N TYR A 65 -11.55 -26.37 9.45
CA TYR A 65 -11.72 -25.48 8.31
C TYR A 65 -10.81 -25.86 7.12
N LEU A 66 -9.55 -26.26 7.39
CA LEU A 66 -8.63 -26.77 6.37
C LEU A 66 -9.14 -28.08 5.74
N LYS A 67 -9.75 -28.98 6.53
CA LYS A 67 -10.34 -30.24 6.02
C LYS A 67 -11.57 -29.99 5.15
N LEU A 68 -12.40 -28.99 5.49
CA LEU A 68 -13.61 -28.63 4.74
C LEU A 68 -13.34 -27.77 3.49
N HIS A 69 -12.38 -26.84 3.55
CA HIS A 69 -12.18 -25.81 2.52
C HIS A 69 -10.79 -25.78 1.88
N GLY A 70 -9.84 -26.58 2.35
CA GLY A 70 -8.45 -26.58 1.88
C GLY A 70 -8.27 -26.88 0.39
N THR A 71 -9.20 -27.61 -0.23
CA THR A 71 -9.34 -27.75 -1.70
C THR A 71 -9.47 -26.41 -2.41
N ASN A 72 -10.36 -25.56 -1.90
CA ASN A 72 -10.76 -24.32 -2.53
C ASN A 72 -9.69 -23.26 -2.26
N ILE A 73 -9.11 -23.27 -1.05
CA ILE A 73 -7.96 -22.42 -0.67
C ILE A 73 -6.74 -22.71 -1.57
N TRP A 74 -6.39 -23.98 -1.81
CA TRP A 74 -5.32 -24.37 -2.72
C TRP A 74 -5.59 -23.95 -4.17
N THR A 75 -6.83 -24.11 -4.63
CA THR A 75 -7.24 -23.74 -6.00
C THR A 75 -7.13 -22.22 -6.20
N GLN A 76 -7.77 -21.43 -5.32
CA GLN A 76 -7.72 -19.97 -5.33
C GLN A 76 -6.27 -19.46 -5.29
N ALA A 77 -5.42 -19.99 -4.40
CA ALA A 77 -4.04 -19.56 -4.28
C ALA A 77 -3.16 -19.93 -5.51
N ARG A 78 -3.58 -20.88 -6.35
CA ARG A 78 -2.95 -21.17 -7.66
C ARG A 78 -3.49 -20.27 -8.78
N GLU A 79 -4.77 -19.88 -8.73
CA GLU A 79 -5.38 -18.91 -9.65
C GLU A 79 -4.82 -17.50 -9.44
N ASP A 80 -4.73 -17.06 -8.19
CA ASP A 80 -4.07 -15.83 -7.74
C ASP A 80 -2.54 -15.86 -7.98
N ARG A 81 -1.99 -17.05 -8.30
CA ARG A 81 -0.57 -17.36 -8.56
C ARG A 81 0.36 -17.08 -7.38
N ILE A 82 -0.15 -17.21 -6.16
CA ILE A 82 0.59 -17.10 -4.89
C ILE A 82 1.37 -18.41 -4.63
N LEU A 83 0.81 -19.55 -5.05
CA LEU A 83 1.44 -20.87 -4.97
C LEU A 83 2.06 -21.31 -6.30
N GLU A 84 2.98 -22.27 -6.21
CA GLU A 84 3.57 -22.95 -7.36
C GLU A 84 2.53 -23.73 -8.16
N ARG A 85 2.62 -23.61 -9.49
CA ARG A 85 1.75 -24.36 -10.40
C ARG A 85 1.96 -25.87 -10.29
N THR A 86 3.17 -26.27 -9.92
CA THR A 86 3.64 -27.65 -9.71
C THR A 86 3.27 -28.25 -8.34
N LEU A 87 2.87 -27.46 -7.34
CA LEU A 87 2.61 -27.95 -5.98
C LEU A 87 1.33 -28.79 -5.91
N PRO A 88 1.39 -30.12 -5.67
CA PRO A 88 0.20 -30.95 -5.54
C PRO A 88 -0.59 -30.61 -4.27
N LYS A 89 -1.92 -30.69 -4.38
CA LYS A 89 -2.90 -30.45 -3.29
C LYS A 89 -2.54 -31.18 -2.00
N GLU A 90 -2.13 -32.44 -2.08
CA GLU A 90 -1.82 -33.28 -0.91
C GLU A 90 -0.62 -32.75 -0.12
N ARG A 91 0.44 -32.31 -0.81
CA ARG A 91 1.61 -31.67 -0.18
C ARG A 91 1.24 -30.31 0.44
N PHE A 92 0.37 -29.53 -0.22
CA PHE A 92 -0.15 -28.29 0.37
C PHE A 92 -0.89 -28.54 1.69
N LEU A 93 -1.82 -29.51 1.71
CA LEU A 93 -2.60 -29.86 2.89
C LEU A 93 -1.73 -30.45 4.02
N ASN A 94 -0.77 -31.32 3.67
CA ASN A 94 0.17 -31.91 4.64
C ASN A 94 1.06 -30.85 5.30
N VAL A 95 1.65 -29.94 4.51
CA VAL A 95 2.46 -28.83 5.04
C VAL A 95 1.60 -27.90 5.92
N ALA A 96 0.36 -27.63 5.54
CA ALA A 96 -0.57 -26.83 6.33
C ALA A 96 -0.95 -27.48 7.68
N GLU A 97 -1.24 -28.77 7.72
CA GLU A 97 -1.56 -29.47 8.98
C GLU A 97 -0.32 -29.63 9.88
N ARG A 98 0.85 -29.96 9.32
CA ARG A 98 2.11 -30.02 10.08
C ARG A 98 2.57 -28.64 10.59
N LEU A 99 2.24 -27.55 9.91
CA LEU A 99 2.50 -26.19 10.41
C LEU A 99 1.70 -25.84 11.67
N PHE A 100 0.43 -26.27 11.77
CA PHE A 100 -0.35 -26.08 13.00
C PHE A 100 0.19 -26.96 14.14
N GLN A 101 0.48 -28.23 13.85
CA GLN A 101 1.09 -29.15 14.80
C GLN A 101 2.44 -28.62 15.35
N ALA A 102 3.34 -28.15 14.48
CA ALA A 102 4.62 -27.58 14.91
C ALA A 102 4.46 -26.29 15.74
N ALA A 103 3.40 -25.49 15.51
CA ALA A 103 3.11 -24.30 16.30
C ALA A 103 2.61 -24.65 17.71
N GLU A 104 1.81 -25.72 17.83
CA GLU A 104 1.34 -26.28 19.09
C GLU A 104 2.47 -26.94 19.89
N GLU A 105 3.25 -27.83 19.26
CA GLU A 105 4.36 -28.57 19.87
C GLU A 105 5.52 -27.68 20.33
N SER A 106 5.73 -26.53 19.68
CA SER A 106 6.72 -25.53 20.11
C SER A 106 6.19 -24.49 21.09
N GLU A 107 4.94 -24.59 21.54
CA GLU A 107 4.25 -23.59 22.39
C GLU A 107 4.37 -22.14 21.86
N PHE A 108 4.39 -21.96 20.53
CA PHE A 108 4.67 -20.68 19.85
C PHE A 108 6.07 -20.07 20.10
N GLN A 109 7.03 -20.85 20.60
CA GLN A 109 8.45 -20.47 20.67
C GLN A 109 9.13 -20.66 19.30
N VAL A 110 10.17 -19.88 19.01
CA VAL A 110 10.86 -19.93 17.70
C VAL A 110 11.55 -21.28 17.52
N ASN A 111 11.16 -22.03 16.50
CA ASN A 111 11.74 -23.33 16.19
C ASN A 111 12.04 -23.45 14.69
N ALA A 112 13.32 -23.28 14.33
CA ALA A 112 13.80 -23.40 12.96
C ALA A 112 13.81 -24.87 12.47
N ALA A 113 14.17 -25.81 13.34
CA ALA A 113 14.24 -27.24 13.00
C ALA A 113 12.86 -27.78 12.61
N ALA A 114 11.82 -27.48 13.39
CA ALA A 114 10.46 -27.91 13.07
C ALA A 114 9.93 -27.39 11.71
N ILE A 115 10.42 -26.24 11.21
CA ILE A 115 10.10 -25.76 9.86
C ILE A 115 10.88 -26.52 8.78
N GLN A 116 12.12 -26.91 9.06
CA GLN A 116 12.96 -27.71 8.16
C GLN A 116 12.46 -29.16 8.08
N ASP A 117 11.98 -29.73 9.19
CA ASP A 117 11.36 -31.06 9.28
C ASP A 117 10.03 -31.15 8.51
N ILE A 118 9.35 -30.03 8.26
CA ILE A 118 8.12 -29.97 7.46
C ILE A 118 8.40 -30.20 5.98
N GLY A 119 9.53 -29.70 5.45
CA GLY A 119 9.95 -29.96 4.09
C GLY A 119 11.14 -29.11 3.62
N PRO A 120 11.83 -29.52 2.55
CA PRO A 120 13.11 -28.93 2.12
C PRO A 120 13.00 -27.52 1.53
N ASP A 121 11.79 -27.04 1.21
CA ASP A 121 11.56 -25.67 0.74
C ASP A 121 10.88 -24.84 1.83
N THR A 122 11.69 -24.08 2.55
CA THR A 122 11.25 -23.19 3.63
C THR A 122 10.49 -21.96 3.11
N ASN A 123 10.69 -21.54 1.85
CA ASN A 123 9.91 -20.46 1.24
C ASN A 123 8.50 -20.93 0.89
N GLN A 124 8.36 -22.13 0.33
CA GLN A 124 7.05 -22.76 0.08
C GLN A 124 6.28 -22.97 1.40
N THR A 125 6.94 -23.45 2.45
CA THR A 125 6.35 -23.56 3.80
C THR A 125 5.94 -22.19 4.37
N PHE A 126 6.72 -21.14 4.13
CA PHE A 126 6.33 -19.77 4.49
C PHE A 126 5.11 -19.28 3.68
N HIS A 127 5.05 -19.50 2.37
CA HIS A 127 3.91 -19.07 1.56
C HIS A 127 2.62 -19.82 1.94
N ILE A 128 2.69 -21.13 2.20
CA ILE A 128 1.55 -21.95 2.64
C ILE A 128 1.01 -21.44 3.98
N GLY A 129 1.86 -21.22 4.98
CA GLY A 129 1.43 -20.73 6.30
C GLY A 129 0.80 -19.34 6.28
N ASN A 130 1.21 -18.45 5.36
CA ASN A 130 0.55 -17.15 5.17
C ASN A 130 -0.84 -17.25 4.51
N ILE A 131 -1.12 -18.34 3.79
CA ILE A 131 -2.42 -18.60 3.14
C ILE A 131 -3.41 -19.24 4.13
N VAL A 132 -2.97 -20.25 4.89
CA VAL A 132 -3.84 -21.04 5.78
C VAL A 132 -3.92 -20.51 7.21
N GLY A 133 -2.91 -19.75 7.65
CA GLY A 133 -2.76 -19.34 9.05
C GLY A 133 -3.81 -18.30 9.51
N PRO A 134 -4.29 -18.38 10.75
CA PRO A 134 -5.22 -17.40 11.29
C PRO A 134 -4.56 -16.02 11.39
N ARG A 135 -5.21 -14.98 10.85
CA ARG A 135 -4.70 -13.60 10.75
C ARG A 135 -4.55 -12.86 12.11
N LYS A 136 -4.74 -13.54 13.23
CA LYS A 136 -4.72 -13.00 14.61
C LYS A 136 -4.17 -14.04 15.58
N GLY A 137 -3.73 -13.60 16.75
CA GLY A 137 -3.14 -14.47 17.77
C GLY A 137 -1.62 -14.65 17.58
N PRO A 138 -1.01 -15.67 18.23
CA PRO A 138 0.44 -15.87 18.21
C PRO A 138 0.97 -16.44 16.88
N PHE A 139 0.13 -17.16 16.11
CA PHE A 139 0.56 -17.90 14.92
C PHE A 139 1.34 -17.06 13.90
N PRO A 140 0.90 -15.85 13.45
CA PRO A 140 1.65 -15.10 12.44
C PRO A 140 3.03 -14.64 12.91
N ALA A 141 3.20 -14.34 14.21
CA ALA A 141 4.48 -13.93 14.77
C ALA A 141 5.44 -15.11 14.91
N TRP A 142 4.94 -16.26 15.41
CA TRP A 142 5.67 -17.51 15.46
C TRP A 142 6.10 -17.97 14.06
N HIS A 143 5.15 -18.03 13.12
CA HIS A 143 5.35 -18.54 11.77
C HIS A 143 6.38 -17.71 11.01
N LEU A 144 6.28 -16.38 11.08
CA LEU A 144 7.26 -15.46 10.51
C LEU A 144 8.67 -15.69 11.09
N ALA A 145 8.79 -15.74 12.43
CA ALA A 145 10.09 -15.86 13.08
C ALA A 145 10.74 -17.23 12.89
N SER A 146 9.97 -18.32 12.99
CA SER A 146 10.44 -19.70 12.78
C SER A 146 10.83 -19.93 11.32
N CYS A 147 10.05 -19.44 10.33
CA CYS A 147 10.44 -19.53 8.93
C CYS A 147 11.66 -18.67 8.59
N ALA A 148 11.79 -17.48 9.19
CA ALA A 148 12.95 -16.62 8.99
C ALA A 148 14.22 -17.30 9.55
N ALA A 149 14.18 -17.78 10.80
CA ALA A 149 15.30 -18.49 11.42
C ALA A 149 15.68 -19.77 10.64
N ALA A 150 14.70 -20.49 10.07
CA ALA A 150 14.91 -21.65 9.19
C ALA A 150 15.54 -21.32 7.82
N GLY A 151 15.74 -20.04 7.48
CA GLY A 151 16.40 -19.60 6.26
C GLY A 151 15.46 -19.24 5.10
N ALA A 152 14.15 -19.07 5.31
CA ALA A 152 13.24 -18.67 4.24
C ALA A 152 13.44 -17.19 3.87
N ASN A 153 14.04 -16.90 2.71
CA ASN A 153 14.33 -15.55 2.21
C ASN A 153 13.17 -14.56 2.40
N HIS A 154 11.94 -14.93 2.01
CA HIS A 154 10.78 -14.03 2.14
C HIS A 154 10.39 -13.76 3.60
N ALA A 155 10.60 -14.72 4.50
CA ALA A 155 10.38 -14.53 5.93
C ALA A 155 11.47 -13.66 6.54
N ILE A 156 12.74 -13.87 6.16
CA ILE A 156 13.88 -13.00 6.53
C ILE A 156 13.57 -11.54 6.17
N TYR A 157 13.20 -11.30 4.91
CA TYR A 157 12.89 -9.95 4.42
C TYR A 157 11.72 -9.30 5.19
N ALA A 158 10.60 -10.03 5.37
CA ALA A 158 9.44 -9.52 6.08
C ALA A 158 9.72 -9.29 7.58
N MET A 159 10.50 -10.16 8.23
CA MET A 159 10.88 -9.99 9.64
C MET A 159 11.79 -8.78 9.81
N CYS A 160 12.77 -8.58 8.93
CA CYS A 160 13.60 -7.37 8.91
C CYS A 160 12.78 -6.10 8.68
N LEU A 161 11.90 -6.06 7.67
CA LEU A 161 11.05 -4.89 7.41
C LEU A 161 10.11 -4.57 8.59
N SER A 162 9.60 -5.58 9.30
CA SER A 162 8.79 -5.37 10.50
C SER A 162 9.52 -4.62 11.62
N THR A 163 10.86 -4.67 11.69
CA THR A 163 11.64 -3.84 12.65
C THR A 163 11.67 -2.34 12.31
N THR A 164 11.38 -1.98 11.06
CA THR A 164 11.28 -0.56 10.61
C THR A 164 9.86 -0.01 10.67
N ALA A 165 8.87 -0.89 10.84
CA ALA A 165 7.49 -0.50 11.09
C ALA A 165 7.31 -0.09 12.56
N SER A 166 6.32 0.77 12.85
CA SER A 166 6.04 1.27 14.20
C SER A 166 5.41 0.24 15.15
N GLN A 167 5.55 -1.07 14.87
CA GLN A 167 5.10 -2.18 15.69
C GLN A 167 6.31 -3.03 16.11
N PRO A 168 6.82 -2.89 17.34
CA PRO A 168 7.98 -3.65 17.78
C PRO A 168 7.65 -5.14 17.89
N LEU A 169 8.55 -5.99 17.35
CA LEU A 169 8.51 -7.44 17.56
C LEU A 169 8.51 -7.77 19.07
N PRO A 170 7.71 -8.75 19.52
CA PRO A 170 7.73 -9.22 20.91
C PRO A 170 9.13 -9.67 21.36
N LEU A 171 9.45 -9.47 22.63
CA LEU A 171 10.80 -9.64 23.18
C LEU A 171 11.39 -11.05 22.96
N SER A 172 10.54 -12.08 22.94
CA SER A 172 10.90 -13.48 22.64
C SER A 172 11.58 -13.68 21.28
N PHE A 173 11.33 -12.80 20.31
CA PHE A 173 11.86 -12.91 18.94
C PHE A 173 13.20 -12.18 18.73
N LYS A 174 13.71 -11.48 19.75
CA LYS A 174 15.00 -10.75 19.67
C LYS A 174 16.22 -11.65 19.40
N PRO A 175 16.36 -12.87 19.95
CA PRO A 175 17.49 -13.75 19.60
C PRO A 175 17.46 -14.16 18.12
N ALA A 176 16.28 -14.50 17.60
CA ALA A 176 16.09 -14.86 16.20
C ALA A 176 16.43 -13.70 15.25
N MET A 177 16.12 -12.45 15.62
CA MET A 177 16.48 -11.27 14.82
C MET A 177 17.99 -11.15 14.53
N GLN A 178 18.87 -11.62 15.43
CA GLN A 178 20.31 -11.56 15.18
C GLN A 178 20.75 -12.56 14.10
N ILE A 179 20.23 -13.79 14.16
CA ILE A 179 20.47 -14.83 13.15
C ILE A 179 19.94 -14.36 11.79
N VAL A 180 18.72 -13.83 11.77
CA VAL A 180 18.02 -13.34 10.57
C VAL A 180 18.73 -12.14 9.94
N ARG A 181 19.37 -11.27 10.74
CA ARG A 181 20.26 -10.21 10.22
C ARG A 181 21.50 -10.77 9.54
N THR A 182 22.22 -11.70 10.19
CA THR A 182 23.39 -12.35 9.56
C THR A 182 23.02 -13.07 8.26
N GLN A 183 21.84 -13.71 8.20
CA GLN A 183 21.31 -14.31 6.97
C GLN A 183 20.99 -13.26 5.89
N LEU A 184 20.40 -12.11 6.26
CA LEU A 184 20.19 -11.00 5.32
C LEU A 184 21.50 -10.43 4.78
N ASP A 185 22.49 -10.20 5.64
CA ASP A 185 23.82 -9.72 5.25
C ASP A 185 24.49 -10.69 4.26
N ALA A 186 24.42 -12.01 4.51
CA ALA A 186 24.92 -13.02 3.58
C ALA A 186 24.17 -13.02 2.23
N LEU A 187 22.84 -12.91 2.24
CA LEU A 187 22.03 -12.81 1.00
C LEU A 187 22.33 -11.53 0.21
N ALA A 188 22.62 -10.42 0.87
CA ALA A 188 22.94 -9.14 0.23
C ALA A 188 24.39 -9.08 -0.30
N THR A 189 25.35 -9.69 0.40
CA THR A 189 26.78 -9.58 0.06
C THR A 189 27.31 -10.75 -0.77
N GLN A 190 26.98 -12.00 -0.40
CA GLN A 190 27.50 -13.21 -1.05
C GLN A 190 26.65 -13.61 -2.25
N ALA A 191 25.33 -13.71 -2.06
CA ALA A 191 24.39 -14.06 -3.13
C ALA A 191 23.99 -12.87 -4.01
N ARG A 192 24.27 -11.63 -3.57
CA ARG A 192 23.89 -10.35 -4.20
C ARG A 192 22.43 -10.32 -4.67
N ASP A 193 21.51 -10.83 -3.84
CA ASP A 193 20.08 -10.75 -4.14
C ASP A 193 19.63 -9.29 -4.01
N PRO A 194 19.13 -8.64 -5.08
CA PRO A 194 18.76 -7.22 -5.03
C PRO A 194 17.66 -6.96 -4.00
N ARG A 195 16.81 -7.94 -3.67
CA ARG A 195 15.78 -7.81 -2.62
C ARG A 195 16.43 -7.74 -1.23
N ALA A 196 17.45 -8.56 -0.99
CA ALA A 196 18.22 -8.51 0.25
C ALA A 196 18.99 -7.19 0.39
N MET A 197 19.60 -6.71 -0.70
CA MET A 197 20.31 -5.44 -0.75
C MET A 197 19.36 -4.26 -0.47
N ILE A 198 18.15 -4.23 -1.07
CA ILE A 198 17.12 -3.22 -0.78
C ILE A 198 16.67 -3.27 0.69
N VAL A 199 16.37 -4.45 1.23
CA VAL A 199 15.94 -4.59 2.64
C VAL A 199 17.07 -4.18 3.60
N ARG A 200 18.33 -4.44 3.25
CA ARG A 200 19.51 -3.95 3.97
C ARG A 200 19.60 -2.42 3.93
N ALA A 201 19.37 -1.79 2.77
CA ALA A 201 19.28 -0.34 2.64
C ALA A 201 18.14 0.28 3.48
N TYR A 202 16.97 -0.38 3.59
CA TYR A 202 15.90 0.02 4.51
C TYR A 202 16.36 0.03 5.98
N LEU A 203 17.10 -0.99 6.41
CA LEU A 203 17.65 -1.07 7.78
C LEU A 203 18.71 0.02 8.03
N LEU A 204 19.66 0.19 7.11
CA LEU A 204 20.69 1.24 7.20
C LEU A 204 20.06 2.64 7.26
N ALA A 205 19.05 2.90 6.42
CA ALA A 205 18.33 4.17 6.42
C ALA A 205 17.56 4.41 7.72
N HIS A 206 16.95 3.38 8.31
CA HIS A 206 16.29 3.46 9.61
C HIS A 206 17.29 3.71 10.77
N ASN A 207 18.53 3.21 10.64
CA ASN A 207 19.63 3.49 11.58
C ASN A 207 20.28 4.88 11.37
N ASN A 208 19.77 5.70 10.45
CA ASN A 208 20.34 6.99 10.01
C ASN A 208 21.68 6.89 9.23
N GLN A 209 22.10 5.69 8.81
CA GLN A 209 23.28 5.44 7.98
C GLN A 209 22.97 5.74 6.51
N HIS A 210 22.59 6.99 6.21
CA HIS A 210 21.98 7.37 4.92
C HIS A 210 22.93 7.24 3.72
N GLN A 211 24.23 7.49 3.88
CA GLN A 211 25.21 7.31 2.80
C GLN A 211 25.42 5.83 2.47
N GLU A 212 25.57 4.96 3.48
CA GLU A 212 25.67 3.51 3.30
C GLU A 212 24.39 2.94 2.68
N ALA A 213 23.21 3.42 3.12
CA ALA A 213 21.93 3.03 2.56
C ALA A 213 21.79 3.39 1.09
N ARG A 214 22.30 4.57 0.66
CA ARG A 214 22.32 4.99 -0.74
C ARG A 214 23.26 4.10 -1.55
N ALA A 215 24.52 3.95 -1.14
CA ALA A 215 25.50 3.11 -1.84
C ALA A 215 25.02 1.64 -1.99
N GLN A 216 24.41 1.07 -0.96
CA GLN A 216 23.83 -0.27 -1.01
C GLN A 216 22.68 -0.41 -2.02
N PHE A 217 21.95 0.68 -2.27
CA PHE A 217 20.85 0.75 -3.23
C PHE A 217 21.37 1.03 -4.65
N ASP A 218 22.41 1.86 -4.79
CA ASP A 218 23.14 2.11 -6.04
C ASP A 218 23.76 0.81 -6.59
N GLU A 219 24.32 -0.05 -5.74
CA GLU A 219 24.75 -1.39 -6.13
C GLU A 219 23.60 -2.31 -6.58
N ALA A 220 22.39 -2.12 -6.03
CA ALA A 220 21.23 -2.96 -6.32
C ALA A 220 20.53 -2.56 -7.63
N LEU A 221 20.54 -1.27 -7.98
CA LEU A 221 19.84 -0.72 -9.15
C LEU A 221 20.20 -1.42 -10.49
N PRO A 222 21.47 -1.72 -10.82
CA PRO A 222 21.83 -2.46 -12.03
C PRO A 222 21.43 -3.95 -12.02
N LEU A 223 21.18 -4.53 -10.85
CA LEU A 223 20.72 -5.91 -10.67
C LEU A 223 19.19 -6.03 -10.75
N MET A 224 18.48 -4.95 -10.45
CA MET A 224 17.07 -4.81 -10.79
C MET A 224 16.92 -4.70 -12.31
N LYS A 225 16.04 -5.53 -12.89
CA LYS A 225 15.66 -5.43 -14.30
C LYS A 225 14.18 -5.06 -14.41
N PRO A 226 13.79 -4.13 -15.30
CA PRO A 226 12.40 -3.82 -15.52
C PRO A 226 11.71 -5.03 -16.18
N ASN A 227 10.78 -5.64 -15.45
CA ASN A 227 10.16 -6.90 -15.81
C ASN A 227 9.06 -6.72 -16.87
N GLN A 228 9.47 -6.51 -18.13
CA GLN A 228 8.59 -6.43 -19.32
C GLN A 228 7.64 -7.63 -19.46
N ARG A 229 7.98 -8.77 -18.82
CA ARG A 229 7.06 -9.87 -18.52
C ARG A 229 7.24 -10.23 -17.05
N VAL A 230 6.16 -10.55 -16.35
CA VAL A 230 6.24 -11.00 -14.95
C VAL A 230 7.11 -12.24 -14.89
N VAL A 231 8.25 -12.15 -14.19
CA VAL A 231 9.19 -13.25 -14.00
C VAL A 231 8.45 -14.42 -13.36
N SER A 232 8.19 -15.42 -14.19
CA SER A 232 7.94 -16.76 -13.72
C SER A 232 9.30 -17.32 -13.33
N LEU A 233 9.43 -17.81 -12.08
CA LEU A 233 10.54 -18.69 -11.73
C LEU A 233 10.49 -19.96 -12.61
N PRO A 234 11.57 -20.77 -12.70
CA PRO A 234 11.58 -21.97 -13.55
C PRO A 234 10.44 -22.99 -13.27
N ASN A 235 9.88 -22.97 -12.07
CA ASN A 235 8.73 -23.75 -11.59
C ASN A 235 7.36 -23.06 -11.81
N GLY A 236 7.31 -21.92 -12.51
CA GLY A 236 6.07 -21.25 -12.93
C GLY A 236 5.38 -20.43 -11.82
N THR A 237 5.98 -20.29 -10.65
CA THR A 237 5.56 -19.33 -9.60
C THR A 237 5.72 -17.91 -10.11
N ARG A 238 4.73 -17.05 -9.83
CA ARG A 238 5.06 -15.64 -9.57
C ARG A 238 5.62 -15.59 -8.16
N LEU A 239 6.73 -14.88 -7.96
CA LEU A 239 7.11 -14.48 -6.60
C LEU A 239 5.93 -13.67 -6.02
N PRO A 240 5.28 -14.11 -4.92
CA PRO A 240 4.15 -13.38 -4.38
C PRO A 240 4.63 -11.99 -3.93
N PRO A 241 3.90 -10.91 -4.24
CA PRO A 241 4.32 -9.56 -3.90
C PRO A 241 4.45 -9.46 -2.37
N MET A 242 5.66 -9.19 -1.87
CA MET A 242 5.91 -9.15 -0.43
C MET A 242 5.08 -8.02 0.18
N PRO A 243 4.05 -8.31 1.01
CA PRO A 243 3.02 -7.32 1.34
C PRO A 243 3.51 -6.17 2.23
N GLN A 244 4.76 -6.25 2.72
CA GLN A 244 5.43 -5.22 3.50
C GLN A 244 6.46 -4.41 2.70
N LEU A 245 7.01 -4.97 1.60
CA LEU A 245 7.94 -4.24 0.73
C LEU A 245 7.13 -3.44 -0.28
N LYS A 246 6.87 -2.17 0.06
CA LYS A 246 6.33 -1.17 -0.86
C LYS A 246 7.30 -0.96 -2.04
N SER A 247 6.86 -0.25 -3.08
CA SER A 247 7.76 0.27 -4.12
C SER A 247 8.98 0.91 -3.45
N PRO A 248 10.23 0.57 -3.83
CA PRO A 248 11.42 0.94 -3.06
C PRO A 248 11.91 2.37 -3.39
N TRP A 249 11.40 2.97 -4.48
CA TRP A 249 11.80 4.29 -4.96
C TRP A 249 11.58 5.45 -3.98
N PRO A 250 10.48 5.50 -3.16
CA PRO A 250 10.31 6.55 -2.17
C PRO A 250 11.37 6.52 -1.06
N LEU A 251 11.96 5.36 -0.76
CA LEU A 251 13.12 5.31 0.12
C LEU A 251 14.31 6.00 -0.54
N TYR A 252 14.66 5.60 -1.77
CA TYR A 252 15.83 6.17 -2.46
C TYR A 252 15.67 7.68 -2.70
N ALA A 253 14.48 8.16 -3.09
CA ALA A 253 14.20 9.59 -3.16
C ALA A 253 14.46 10.30 -1.81
N SER A 254 14.03 9.70 -0.68
CA SER A 254 14.33 10.23 0.66
C SER A 254 15.80 10.07 1.11
N LEU A 255 16.61 9.30 0.38
CA LEU A 255 18.05 9.22 0.56
C LEU A 255 18.77 10.27 -0.29
N LEU A 256 18.32 10.53 -1.53
CA LEU A 256 18.77 11.68 -2.34
C LEU A 256 18.54 12.99 -1.56
N ASP A 257 17.31 13.19 -1.05
CA ASP A 257 16.89 14.33 -0.20
C ASP A 257 17.82 14.59 1.01
N LYS A 258 18.68 13.63 1.38
CA LYS A 258 19.55 13.65 2.58
C LYS A 258 21.04 13.47 2.31
N THR A 259 21.45 13.13 1.09
CA THR A 259 22.84 12.75 0.78
C THR A 259 23.41 13.46 -0.45
N ASP A 260 22.54 14.01 -1.30
CA ASP A 260 22.98 14.72 -2.50
C ASP A 260 23.21 16.21 -2.22
N PRO A 261 24.25 16.85 -2.77
CA PRO A 261 24.41 18.30 -2.70
C PRO A 261 23.32 19.07 -3.47
N ASP A 262 22.72 18.49 -4.52
CA ASP A 262 21.52 19.03 -5.17
C ASP A 262 20.39 17.98 -5.16
N PRO A 263 19.64 17.89 -4.05
CA PRO A 263 18.59 16.88 -3.90
C PRO A 263 17.42 17.09 -4.86
N ALA A 264 17.19 18.31 -5.36
CA ALA A 264 16.08 18.60 -6.26
C ALA A 264 16.36 18.03 -7.66
N THR A 265 17.51 18.41 -8.24
CA THR A 265 17.93 17.96 -9.57
C THR A 265 18.21 16.45 -9.60
N ALA A 266 18.89 15.91 -8.59
CA ALA A 266 19.16 14.47 -8.48
C ALA A 266 17.85 13.65 -8.44
N ARG A 267 16.84 14.14 -7.70
CA ARG A 267 15.54 13.48 -7.57
C ARG A 267 14.68 13.58 -8.83
N GLU A 268 14.71 14.70 -9.55
CA GLU A 268 13.99 14.83 -10.83
C GLU A 268 14.59 13.90 -11.90
N HIS A 269 15.92 13.81 -12.00
CA HIS A 269 16.58 12.81 -12.86
C HIS A 269 16.26 11.36 -12.45
N PHE A 270 16.29 11.04 -11.15
CA PHE A 270 15.98 9.70 -10.67
C PHE A 270 14.52 9.29 -10.98
N LEU A 271 13.55 10.15 -10.68
CA LEU A 271 12.14 9.89 -10.98
C LEU A 271 11.88 9.80 -12.49
N THR A 272 12.59 10.59 -13.30
CA THR A 272 12.56 10.49 -14.78
C THR A 272 13.06 9.12 -15.26
N SER A 273 14.17 8.62 -14.71
CA SER A 273 14.69 7.30 -15.08
C SER A 273 13.75 6.16 -14.68
N ILE A 274 13.14 6.20 -13.49
CA ILE A 274 12.13 5.21 -13.07
C ILE A 274 10.89 5.28 -13.95
N ALA A 275 10.38 6.49 -14.25
CA ALA A 275 9.19 6.66 -15.07
C ALA A 275 9.39 6.03 -16.46
N ARG A 276 10.55 6.26 -17.09
CA ARG A 276 10.90 5.71 -18.41
C ARG A 276 11.22 4.21 -18.38
N ASP A 277 12.05 3.77 -17.44
CA ASP A 277 12.65 2.43 -17.48
C ASP A 277 11.78 1.39 -16.76
N TYR A 278 11.10 1.79 -15.68
CA TYR A 278 10.31 0.90 -14.80
C TYR A 278 8.79 1.16 -14.84
N HIS A 279 8.34 2.28 -15.41
CA HIS A 279 6.93 2.65 -15.52
C HIS A 279 6.21 2.69 -14.14
N ASP A 280 6.90 3.12 -13.08
CA ASP A 280 6.27 3.24 -11.75
C ASP A 280 5.17 4.33 -11.76
N PRO A 281 3.93 4.04 -11.30
CA PRO A 281 2.82 4.98 -11.42
C PRO A 281 2.96 6.28 -10.63
N ALA A 282 3.79 6.32 -9.57
CA ALA A 282 4.06 7.55 -8.84
C ALA A 282 5.21 8.35 -9.50
N ALA A 283 6.24 7.67 -10.02
CA ALA A 283 7.28 8.33 -10.80
C ALA A 283 6.73 8.96 -12.09
N LEU A 284 5.82 8.26 -12.79
CA LEU A 284 5.15 8.75 -13.99
C LEU A 284 4.36 10.05 -13.74
N VAL A 285 3.66 10.19 -12.61
CA VAL A 285 2.93 11.44 -12.27
C VAL A 285 3.87 12.63 -12.09
N VAL A 286 5.00 12.43 -11.41
CA VAL A 286 5.98 13.52 -11.19
C VAL A 286 6.70 13.88 -12.49
N HIS A 287 7.10 12.87 -13.28
CA HIS A 287 7.71 13.07 -14.58
C HIS A 287 6.75 13.76 -15.57
N ALA A 288 5.47 13.38 -15.57
CA ALA A 288 4.45 14.00 -16.40
C ALA A 288 4.30 15.50 -16.11
N ALA A 289 4.35 15.90 -14.84
CA ALA A 289 4.35 17.31 -14.45
C ALA A 289 5.61 18.10 -14.91
N SER A 290 6.64 17.47 -15.49
CA SER A 290 7.71 18.17 -16.20
C SER A 290 7.31 18.61 -17.62
N PHE A 291 6.45 17.85 -18.31
CA PHE A 291 6.01 18.16 -19.67
C PHE A 291 5.20 19.46 -19.75
N LEU A 292 4.34 19.72 -18.76
CA LEU A 292 3.60 20.98 -18.63
C LEU A 292 4.47 22.19 -18.22
N ARG A 293 5.73 21.96 -17.80
CA ARG A 293 6.70 23.00 -17.44
C ARG A 293 7.70 23.31 -18.57
N ARG A 294 7.57 22.66 -19.73
CA ARG A 294 8.34 22.96 -20.95
C ARG A 294 7.78 24.19 -21.65
N ASP A 295 8.59 24.82 -22.48
CA ASP A 295 8.18 25.89 -23.39
C ASP A 295 8.57 25.48 -24.84
N PRO A 296 7.61 25.15 -25.71
CA PRO A 296 6.18 25.01 -25.44
C PRO A 296 5.84 23.79 -24.55
N PRO A 297 4.68 23.77 -23.86
CA PRO A 297 4.23 22.62 -23.09
C PRO A 297 3.92 21.38 -23.96
N ASP A 298 4.31 20.21 -23.47
CA ASP A 298 4.19 18.92 -24.17
C ASP A 298 2.95 18.16 -23.68
N PHE A 299 1.77 18.57 -24.18
CA PHE A 299 0.48 18.06 -23.72
C PHE A 299 0.25 16.57 -24.07
N ASP A 300 0.73 16.10 -25.23
CA ASP A 300 0.56 14.71 -25.64
C ASP A 300 1.37 13.75 -24.75
N ALA A 301 2.64 14.09 -24.42
CA ALA A 301 3.44 13.28 -23.51
C ALA A 301 2.94 13.34 -22.05
N TYR A 302 2.37 14.48 -21.63
CA TYR A 302 1.65 14.57 -20.35
C TYR A 302 0.47 13.61 -20.30
N GLU A 303 -0.40 13.65 -21.30
CA GLU A 303 -1.62 12.83 -21.32
C GLU A 303 -1.29 11.34 -21.44
N GLU A 304 -0.27 10.95 -22.22
CA GLU A 304 0.17 9.56 -22.27
C GLU A 304 0.71 9.09 -20.91
N ALA A 305 1.66 9.82 -20.31
CA ALA A 305 2.26 9.43 -19.03
C ALA A 305 1.24 9.38 -17.89
N MET A 306 0.29 10.31 -17.84
CA MET A 306 -0.83 10.28 -16.90
C MET A 306 -1.77 9.11 -17.19
N SER A 307 -2.10 8.81 -18.45
CA SER A 307 -2.95 7.68 -18.82
C SER A 307 -2.33 6.33 -18.45
N GLN A 308 -1.00 6.18 -18.60
CA GLN A 308 -0.26 5.00 -18.15
C GLN A 308 -0.34 4.86 -16.62
N ALA A 309 -0.07 5.93 -15.86
CA ALA A 309 -0.14 5.92 -14.40
C ALA A 309 -1.55 5.68 -13.85
N ALA A 310 -2.56 6.27 -14.49
CA ALA A 310 -3.97 6.10 -14.13
C ALA A 310 -4.48 4.69 -14.44
N SER A 311 -4.08 4.11 -15.58
CA SER A 311 -4.35 2.70 -15.94
C SER A 311 -3.73 1.69 -14.96
N ALA A 312 -2.65 2.08 -14.28
CA ALA A 312 -2.04 1.30 -13.21
C ALA A 312 -2.68 1.50 -11.82
N GLY A 313 -3.77 2.28 -11.72
CA GLY A 313 -4.53 2.49 -10.49
C GLY A 313 -3.98 3.59 -9.57
N ASN A 314 -3.31 4.61 -10.11
CA ASN A 314 -2.93 5.79 -9.33
C ASN A 314 -4.07 6.82 -9.31
N ALA A 315 -4.65 7.04 -8.13
CA ALA A 315 -5.75 7.98 -7.91
C ALA A 315 -5.37 9.44 -8.23
N GLU A 316 -4.13 9.84 -7.96
CA GLU A 316 -3.65 11.18 -8.26
C GLU A 316 -3.52 11.39 -9.78
N ALA A 317 -3.06 10.37 -10.51
CA ALA A 317 -3.02 10.39 -11.97
C ALA A 317 -4.43 10.51 -12.55
N CYS A 318 -5.38 9.70 -12.05
CA CYS A 318 -6.78 9.77 -12.46
C CYS A 318 -7.36 11.18 -12.26
N ARG A 319 -7.13 11.80 -11.09
CA ARG A 319 -7.60 13.17 -10.82
C ARG A 319 -6.90 14.21 -11.73
N ARG A 320 -5.58 14.16 -11.88
CA ARG A 320 -4.83 15.12 -12.71
C ARG A 320 -5.26 15.05 -14.18
N LEU A 321 -5.46 13.84 -14.69
CA LEU A 321 -6.01 13.58 -16.02
C LEU A 321 -7.45 14.10 -16.18
N ALA A 322 -8.30 13.94 -15.16
CA ALA A 322 -9.63 14.55 -15.12
C ALA A 322 -9.58 16.09 -15.17
N CYS A 323 -8.70 16.71 -14.38
CA CYS A 323 -8.48 18.16 -14.40
C CYS A 323 -7.99 18.66 -15.77
N PHE A 324 -7.09 17.91 -16.42
CA PHE A 324 -6.57 18.22 -17.75
C PHE A 324 -7.69 18.20 -18.82
N TYR A 325 -8.50 17.15 -18.86
CA TYR A 325 -9.63 17.09 -19.79
C TYR A 325 -10.70 18.14 -19.50
N TYR A 326 -10.97 18.46 -18.23
CA TYR A 326 -11.89 19.55 -17.87
C TYR A 326 -11.36 20.92 -18.32
N SER A 327 -10.06 21.20 -18.14
CA SER A 327 -9.41 22.40 -18.66
C SER A 327 -9.37 22.46 -20.19
N THR A 328 -9.30 21.30 -20.87
CA THR A 328 -9.42 21.20 -22.34
C THR A 328 -10.84 21.52 -22.81
N TYR A 329 -11.87 21.03 -22.09
CA TYR A 329 -13.28 21.39 -22.32
C TYR A 329 -13.51 22.90 -22.12
N GLN A 330 -12.94 23.50 -21.06
CA GLN A 330 -12.98 24.94 -20.81
C GLN A 330 -12.19 25.77 -21.85
N GLY A 331 -11.41 25.13 -22.74
CA GLY A 331 -10.59 25.81 -23.74
C GLY A 331 -9.27 26.38 -23.23
N THR A 332 -8.88 26.07 -21.99
CA THR A 332 -7.59 26.45 -21.39
C THR A 332 -6.41 25.70 -22.01
N TYR A 333 -6.64 24.45 -22.44
CA TYR A 333 -5.66 23.63 -23.15
C TYR A 333 -6.14 23.29 -24.58
N PRO A 334 -5.22 23.13 -25.55
CA PRO A 334 -5.57 22.74 -26.90
C PRO A 334 -6.09 21.28 -26.95
N PRO A 335 -7.14 20.98 -27.72
CA PRO A 335 -7.53 19.60 -27.99
C PRO A 335 -6.50 18.89 -28.89
N ARG A 336 -6.35 17.57 -28.71
CA ARG A 336 -5.42 16.73 -29.48
C ARG A 336 -5.52 16.96 -30.99
N GLY A 337 -4.36 17.07 -31.64
CA GLY A 337 -4.22 17.10 -33.10
C GLY A 337 -4.72 18.36 -33.80
N HIS A 338 -4.90 19.48 -33.08
CA HIS A 338 -5.42 20.72 -33.66
C HIS A 338 -4.42 21.89 -33.73
N ASP A 339 -3.70 21.94 -34.85
CA ASP A 339 -3.41 23.21 -35.51
C ASP A 339 -4.73 23.80 -36.05
N SER A 340 -5.36 24.69 -35.27
CA SER A 340 -6.30 25.73 -35.70
C SER A 340 -7.33 25.41 -36.81
N ALA A 341 -8.03 24.27 -36.73
CA ALA A 341 -9.14 23.93 -37.63
C ALA A 341 -10.34 23.39 -36.86
N LEU A 342 -11.46 24.14 -36.84
CA LEU A 342 -12.69 23.73 -36.16
C LEU A 342 -13.35 22.55 -36.89
N VAL A 343 -13.22 21.34 -36.35
CA VAL A 343 -14.07 20.20 -36.76
C VAL A 343 -15.53 20.50 -36.34
N PRO A 344 -16.50 20.50 -37.27
CA PRO A 344 -17.90 20.72 -36.92
C PRO A 344 -18.41 19.65 -35.96
N GLU A 345 -19.21 20.05 -34.97
CA GLU A 345 -19.87 19.10 -34.09
C GLU A 345 -20.94 18.33 -34.88
N GLN A 346 -20.69 17.04 -35.12
CA GLN A 346 -21.73 16.09 -35.50
C GLN A 346 -22.34 15.50 -34.24
N ASP A 347 -23.58 15.91 -33.95
CA ASP A 347 -24.41 15.35 -32.88
C ASP A 347 -24.61 13.85 -33.10
N SER A 348 -23.90 13.05 -32.30
CA SER A 348 -24.08 11.59 -32.20
C SER A 348 -24.64 11.23 -30.82
N ASP A 349 -25.96 11.08 -30.81
CA ASP A 349 -26.82 10.32 -29.89
C ASP A 349 -26.63 10.46 -28.37
N ARG A 350 -27.56 11.20 -27.77
CA ARG A 350 -27.98 11.00 -26.38
C ARG A 350 -28.72 9.67 -26.22
N ASN A 351 -28.01 8.57 -25.95
CA ASN A 351 -28.57 7.45 -25.17
C ASN A 351 -27.51 6.42 -24.76
N ASN A 352 -27.24 6.31 -23.46
CA ASN A 352 -27.08 4.98 -22.85
C ASN A 352 -27.32 5.00 -21.34
N SER A 353 -27.96 3.96 -20.82
CA SER A 353 -28.24 3.80 -19.40
C SER A 353 -27.05 3.19 -18.64
N SER A 354 -26.89 3.54 -17.37
CA SER A 354 -25.71 3.23 -16.57
C SER A 354 -25.81 1.88 -15.84
N SER A 355 -25.56 0.77 -16.56
CA SER A 355 -25.07 -0.45 -15.91
C SER A 355 -23.60 -0.26 -15.50
N SER A 356 -23.26 -0.57 -14.25
CA SER A 356 -21.93 -0.30 -13.68
C SER A 356 -20.82 -1.28 -14.13
N SER A 357 -21.14 -2.26 -14.96
CA SER A 357 -20.21 -3.30 -15.43
C SER A 357 -19.28 -2.89 -16.58
N ASP A 358 -19.70 -1.96 -17.45
CA ASP A 358 -19.08 -1.75 -18.76
C ASP A 358 -17.97 -0.69 -18.83
N TRP A 359 -17.66 0.01 -17.74
CA TRP A 359 -16.72 1.14 -17.78
C TRP A 359 -15.30 0.73 -18.23
N LEU A 360 -14.81 -0.45 -17.85
CA LEU A 360 -13.52 -0.99 -18.34
C LEU A 360 -13.54 -1.34 -19.83
N THR A 361 -14.70 -1.69 -20.37
CA THR A 361 -14.89 -1.96 -21.80
C THR A 361 -14.87 -0.64 -22.57
N LYS A 362 -15.65 0.35 -22.10
CA LYS A 362 -15.71 1.71 -22.63
C LYS A 362 -14.35 2.41 -22.61
N LEU A 363 -13.63 2.33 -21.49
CA LEU A 363 -12.28 2.89 -21.35
C LEU A 363 -11.28 2.24 -22.33
N LYS A 364 -11.34 0.91 -22.54
CA LYS A 364 -10.48 0.23 -23.52
C LYS A 364 -10.78 0.67 -24.96
N THR A 365 -12.05 0.78 -25.33
CA THR A 365 -12.43 1.33 -26.65
C THR A 365 -12.04 2.80 -26.76
N PHE A 366 -12.10 3.57 -25.66
CA PHE A 366 -11.70 4.97 -25.62
C PHE A 366 -10.19 5.15 -25.81
N ILE A 367 -9.36 4.38 -25.09
CA ILE A 367 -7.90 4.33 -25.26
C ILE A 367 -7.50 3.89 -26.68
N GLN A 368 -8.33 3.08 -27.35
CA GLN A 368 -8.15 2.76 -28.77
C GLN A 368 -8.58 3.90 -29.71
N SER A 369 -9.61 4.68 -29.35
CA SER A 369 -10.08 5.85 -30.11
C SER A 369 -9.27 7.14 -29.90
N LEU A 370 -8.46 7.24 -28.84
CA LEU A 370 -7.57 8.36 -28.49
C LEU A 370 -6.46 8.67 -29.53
N ARG A 371 -6.51 8.03 -30.71
CA ARG A 371 -5.58 8.15 -31.84
C ARG A 371 -6.07 9.12 -32.93
N GLY A 372 -7.05 9.97 -32.62
CA GLY A 372 -7.58 10.99 -33.53
C GLY A 372 -8.10 12.22 -32.78
N PRO A 373 -8.38 13.33 -33.49
CA PRO A 373 -8.90 14.55 -32.91
C PRO A 373 -10.32 14.34 -32.34
N LEU A 374 -10.59 14.91 -31.17
CA LEU A 374 -11.87 14.81 -30.46
C LEU A 374 -12.52 16.20 -30.34
N PRO A 375 -13.83 16.35 -30.63
CA PRO A 375 -14.52 17.63 -30.48
C PRO A 375 -14.65 18.00 -28.99
N ARG A 376 -14.60 19.31 -28.70
CA ARG A 376 -14.43 19.83 -27.32
C ARG A 376 -15.49 19.32 -26.33
N SER A 377 -16.74 19.18 -26.78
CA SER A 377 -17.87 18.68 -25.97
C SER A 377 -17.66 17.28 -25.39
N LYS A 378 -16.84 16.42 -25.99
CA LYS A 378 -16.58 15.06 -25.49
C LYS A 378 -15.61 15.02 -24.30
N PHE A 379 -14.88 16.11 -23.99
CA PHE A 379 -13.93 16.13 -22.86
C PHE A 379 -14.58 16.31 -21.47
N ARG A 380 -15.77 16.94 -21.34
CA ARG A 380 -16.46 17.04 -20.03
C ARG A 380 -16.95 15.68 -19.51
N PRO A 381 -17.64 14.83 -20.29
CA PRO A 381 -17.97 13.47 -19.86
C PRO A 381 -16.74 12.65 -19.47
N LEU A 382 -15.65 12.78 -20.23
CA LEU A 382 -14.39 12.09 -19.95
C LEU A 382 -13.76 12.55 -18.62
N ALA A 383 -13.77 13.85 -18.34
CA ALA A 383 -13.34 14.37 -17.04
C ALA A 383 -14.18 13.81 -15.88
N ILE A 384 -15.50 13.67 -16.07
CA ILE A 384 -16.40 13.05 -15.09
C ILE A 384 -16.01 11.58 -14.83
N GLU A 385 -15.80 10.77 -15.87
CA GLU A 385 -15.38 9.36 -15.71
C GLU A 385 -14.05 9.22 -14.93
N TRP A 386 -13.07 10.07 -15.21
CA TRP A 386 -11.79 10.05 -14.48
C TRP A 386 -11.89 10.61 -13.05
N PHE A 387 -12.74 11.59 -12.79
CA PHE A 387 -13.05 12.06 -11.43
C PHE A 387 -13.79 10.98 -10.62
N GLU A 388 -14.73 10.24 -11.23
CA GLU A 388 -15.38 9.08 -10.61
C GLU A 388 -14.37 8.02 -10.22
N LEU A 389 -13.46 7.65 -11.13
CA LEU A 389 -12.43 6.65 -10.84
C LEU A 389 -11.47 7.10 -9.71
N ALA A 390 -11.06 8.36 -9.71
CA ALA A 390 -10.22 8.93 -8.65
C ALA A 390 -10.95 8.98 -7.29
N ALA A 391 -12.23 9.34 -7.27
CA ALA A 391 -13.06 9.35 -6.07
C ALA A 391 -13.27 7.94 -5.49
N LEU A 392 -13.53 6.94 -6.35
CA LEU A 392 -13.64 5.52 -5.97
C LEU A 392 -12.33 4.96 -5.39
N GLN A 393 -11.17 5.48 -5.81
CA GLN A 393 -9.86 5.15 -5.24
C GLN A 393 -9.53 5.96 -3.96
N GLY A 394 -10.35 6.95 -3.60
CA GLY A 394 -10.27 7.72 -2.36
C GLY A 394 -9.64 9.12 -2.45
N ASP A 395 -9.47 9.69 -3.65
CA ASP A 395 -9.04 11.09 -3.77
C ASP A 395 -10.20 12.04 -3.40
N ALA A 396 -10.06 12.70 -2.25
CA ALA A 396 -11.03 13.65 -1.71
C ALA A 396 -11.19 14.94 -2.54
N LYS A 397 -10.16 15.38 -3.29
CA LYS A 397 -10.28 16.50 -4.23
C LYS A 397 -11.07 16.10 -5.47
N ALA A 398 -10.90 14.86 -5.95
CA ALA A 398 -11.69 14.33 -7.05
C ALA A 398 -13.18 14.21 -6.66
N ALA A 399 -13.48 13.62 -5.50
CA ALA A 399 -14.85 13.54 -4.99
C ALA A 399 -15.50 14.93 -4.84
N LEU A 400 -14.75 15.94 -4.37
CA LEU A 400 -15.22 17.32 -4.25
C LEU A 400 -15.44 18.01 -5.60
N SER A 401 -14.62 17.72 -6.61
CA SER A 401 -14.78 18.26 -7.97
C SER A 401 -15.96 17.60 -8.69
N LEU A 402 -16.11 16.28 -8.54
CA LEU A 402 -17.24 15.51 -9.06
C LEU A 402 -18.57 15.97 -8.45
N ALA A 403 -18.61 16.22 -7.13
CA ALA A 403 -19.80 16.74 -6.46
C ALA A 403 -20.34 18.03 -7.12
N VAL A 404 -19.44 18.91 -7.58
CA VAL A 404 -19.81 20.12 -8.33
C VAL A 404 -20.42 19.76 -9.69
N LEU A 405 -19.72 18.96 -10.51
CA LEU A 405 -20.17 18.60 -11.86
C LEU A 405 -21.51 17.85 -11.87
N VAL A 406 -21.70 16.94 -10.92
CA VAL A 406 -22.92 16.14 -10.77
C VAL A 406 -24.10 17.02 -10.33
N ARG A 407 -23.86 18.06 -9.50
CA ARG A 407 -24.87 19.09 -9.17
C ARG A 407 -25.14 20.05 -10.34
N GLU A 408 -24.15 20.40 -11.16
CA GLU A 408 -24.37 21.15 -12.42
C GLU A 408 -25.29 20.37 -13.38
N ASP A 409 -25.14 19.04 -13.43
CA ASP A 409 -25.94 18.14 -14.26
C ASP A 409 -27.33 17.81 -13.66
N GLY A 410 -27.67 18.40 -12.50
CA GLY A 410 -28.99 18.32 -11.87
C GLY A 410 -29.14 17.27 -10.77
N ASP A 411 -28.14 16.42 -10.54
CA ASP A 411 -28.17 15.35 -9.54
C ASP A 411 -27.61 15.86 -8.19
N ALA A 412 -28.45 16.64 -7.51
CA ALA A 412 -28.10 17.26 -6.23
C ALA A 412 -27.95 16.24 -5.07
N GLU A 413 -28.58 15.06 -5.16
CA GLU A 413 -28.47 14.02 -4.13
C GLU A 413 -27.11 13.31 -4.21
N ARG A 414 -26.73 12.78 -5.38
CA ARG A 414 -25.42 12.13 -5.59
C ARG A 414 -24.27 13.11 -5.37
N GLY A 415 -24.44 14.37 -5.77
CA GLY A 415 -23.48 15.43 -5.47
C GLY A 415 -23.27 15.62 -3.95
N MET A 416 -24.34 15.56 -3.13
CA MET A 416 -24.23 15.65 -1.68
C MET A 416 -23.53 14.43 -1.08
N GLU A 417 -23.81 13.22 -1.56
CA GLU A 417 -23.08 12.02 -1.11
C GLU A 417 -21.57 12.14 -1.33
N LEU A 418 -21.17 12.56 -2.53
CA LEU A 418 -19.75 12.79 -2.89
C LEU A 418 -19.12 13.93 -2.07
N LEU A 419 -19.87 15.00 -1.82
CA LEU A 419 -19.46 16.10 -0.96
C LEU A 419 -19.29 15.66 0.49
N LEU A 420 -20.07 14.70 1.00
CA LEU A 420 -19.87 14.08 2.30
C LEU A 420 -18.64 13.15 2.30
N GLN A 421 -18.49 12.31 1.28
CA GLN A 421 -17.35 11.39 1.10
C GLN A 421 -16.00 12.13 1.01
N SER A 422 -15.96 13.34 0.44
CA SER A 422 -14.76 14.20 0.38
C SER A 422 -14.19 14.63 1.75
N GLY A 423 -14.87 14.30 2.86
CA GLY A 423 -14.44 14.64 4.23
C GLY A 423 -14.66 16.11 4.62
N GLY A 424 -14.94 17.01 3.68
CA GLY A 424 -15.39 18.39 3.96
C GLY A 424 -14.36 19.29 4.64
N VAL A 425 -13.07 18.97 4.56
CA VAL A 425 -11.99 19.66 5.32
C VAL A 425 -11.62 21.03 4.71
N SER A 426 -11.93 21.27 3.44
CA SER A 426 -11.60 22.52 2.74
C SER A 426 -12.63 23.64 3.00
N GLY A 427 -12.17 24.90 2.94
CA GLY A 427 -13.05 26.07 3.03
C GLY A 427 -14.11 26.10 1.92
N PHE A 428 -13.72 25.69 0.71
CA PHE A 428 -14.65 25.52 -0.42
C PHE A 428 -15.74 24.48 -0.12
N ALA A 429 -15.40 23.28 0.37
CA ALA A 429 -16.40 22.27 0.71
C ALA A 429 -17.39 22.73 1.79
N ARG A 430 -16.95 23.58 2.74
CA ARG A 430 -17.84 24.21 3.72
C ARG A 430 -18.80 25.21 3.05
N SER A 431 -18.29 26.10 2.19
CA SER A 431 -19.10 27.06 1.44
C SER A 431 -20.13 26.37 0.54
N LEU A 432 -19.70 25.29 -0.13
CA LEU A 432 -20.50 24.46 -1.01
C LEU A 432 -21.65 23.77 -0.26
N ARG A 433 -21.41 23.22 0.94
CA ARG A 433 -22.46 22.66 1.82
C ARG A 433 -23.44 23.73 2.31
N LEU A 434 -22.95 24.92 2.69
CA LEU A 434 -23.80 26.01 3.21
C LEU A 434 -24.75 26.62 2.16
N ASN A 435 -24.48 26.42 0.87
CA ASN A 435 -25.28 26.93 -0.23
C ASN A 435 -25.84 25.79 -1.12
N TRP A 436 -25.87 24.55 -0.65
CA TRP A 436 -26.21 23.41 -1.51
C TRP A 436 -27.65 23.45 -2.03
N GLU A 437 -28.61 23.81 -1.16
CA GLU A 437 -30.04 23.92 -1.48
C GLU A 437 -30.42 25.20 -2.25
N ARG A 438 -29.44 26.02 -2.67
CA ARG A 438 -29.69 27.27 -3.40
C ARG A 438 -29.65 27.06 -4.92
N GLU A 439 -30.80 27.14 -5.57
CA GLU A 439 -30.94 27.01 -7.04
C GLU A 439 -30.19 28.10 -7.82
N ASP A 440 -30.07 29.30 -7.25
CA ASP A 440 -29.31 30.43 -7.79
C ASP A 440 -27.79 30.25 -7.64
N TYR A 441 -27.35 29.45 -6.66
CA TYR A 441 -25.94 29.21 -6.39
C TYR A 441 -25.36 28.21 -7.41
N ARG A 442 -24.57 28.73 -8.36
CA ARG A 442 -23.81 27.94 -9.36
C ARG A 442 -22.31 27.99 -9.07
N PRO A 443 -21.77 27.09 -8.22
CA PRO A 443 -20.35 27.02 -7.94
C PRO A 443 -19.61 26.33 -9.10
N GLY A 444 -18.63 27.00 -9.71
CA GLY A 444 -17.65 26.31 -10.54
C GLY A 444 -16.56 25.63 -9.69
N ILE A 445 -15.83 24.67 -10.28
CA ILE A 445 -14.66 24.06 -9.63
C ILE A 445 -13.55 25.14 -9.46
N PRO A 446 -13.01 25.37 -8.25
CA PRO A 446 -11.90 26.30 -8.06
C PRO A 446 -10.60 25.83 -8.71
N ALA A 447 -9.78 26.76 -9.19
CA ALA A 447 -8.47 26.48 -9.79
C ALA A 447 -7.53 25.66 -8.86
N GLU A 448 -7.65 25.80 -7.53
CA GLU A 448 -6.92 25.01 -6.53
C GLU A 448 -7.18 23.49 -6.58
N LEU A 449 -8.31 23.08 -7.16
CA LEU A 449 -8.67 21.67 -7.39
C LEU A 449 -8.27 21.21 -8.80
N LEU A 450 -8.26 22.12 -9.78
CA LEU A 450 -7.91 21.88 -11.19
C LEU A 450 -6.40 21.77 -11.45
N VAL A 451 -5.56 21.72 -10.41
CA VAL A 451 -4.11 21.52 -10.53
C VAL A 451 -3.80 20.15 -11.15
N CYS A 452 -3.26 20.22 -12.36
CA CYS A 452 -2.80 19.13 -13.22
C CYS A 452 -1.41 18.62 -12.84
#